data_AF-A0A8C7Y6M4-F1
#
_entry.id   AF-A0A8C7Y6M4-F1
#
_cell.length_a   1.000
_cell.length_b   1.000
_cell.length_c   1.000
_cell.angle_alpha   90.00
_cell.angle_beta   90.00
_cell.angle_gamma   90.00
#
_symmetry.space_group_name_H-M   'P 1'
#
loop_
_entity.id
_entity.type
_entity.pdbx_description
1 polymer ?
#
loop_
_entity_poly.entity_id
_entity_poly.type
_entity_poly.pdbx_seq_one_letter_code
_entity_poly.pdbx_strand_id
1 'polypeptide(L)'
;MVVGASAQDCKCENMKWASCTGPPCQCTIPLTRDVDQPIDCSKLVPKCFLMKVEMLRRSKGQDTRTVGKPEEGFVDNDGIYDPECESDGKFKAKQCNNTEECWCVNSAGVRRTEKEGPNINCDKLDQNKFAPMVGGQKLNFTNILVYYVDVEPPTFKMNRLAGGVIAAIVVVLLIVAAGLLLLVSSWPRPQSRWKWWHSD
;
A
#
# COMPACT_ATOMS: atom_id res chain seq x y z
N MET A 1 28.64 2.66 -52.41
CA MET A 1 27.51 3.47 -51.89
C MET A 1 26.77 2.59 -50.90
N VAL A 2 26.92 2.85 -49.60
CA VAL A 2 26.19 2.10 -48.56
C VAL A 2 24.78 2.69 -48.52
N VAL A 3 23.78 1.91 -48.91
CA VAL A 3 22.38 2.31 -48.86
C VAL A 3 21.96 2.33 -47.39
N GLY A 4 21.90 3.53 -46.81
CA GLY A 4 21.33 3.72 -45.48
C GLY A 4 19.84 3.44 -45.56
N ALA A 5 19.41 2.32 -44.99
CA ALA A 5 18.00 2.01 -44.82
C ALA A 5 17.37 3.11 -43.94
N SER A 6 16.45 3.88 -44.51
CA SER A 6 15.59 4.79 -43.77
C SER A 6 14.76 3.95 -42.81
N ALA A 7 15.10 3.99 -41.52
CA ALA A 7 14.29 3.38 -40.48
C ALA A 7 12.94 4.12 -40.48
N GLN A 8 11.89 3.47 -40.97
CA GLN A 8 10.53 3.96 -40.79
C GLN A 8 10.25 4.01 -39.29
N ASP A 9 10.11 5.23 -38.79
CA ASP A 9 9.82 5.54 -37.40
C ASP A 9 8.40 5.07 -37.12
N CYS A 10 8.25 4.03 -36.31
CA CYS A 10 6.94 3.56 -35.91
C CYS A 10 6.69 3.78 -34.44
N LYS A 11 5.43 4.04 -34.10
CA LYS A 11 5.04 4.57 -32.80
C LYS A 11 3.88 3.79 -32.24
N CYS A 12 3.92 3.58 -30.92
CA CYS A 12 2.83 2.99 -30.17
C CYS A 12 1.83 4.09 -29.77
N GLU A 13 0.63 4.12 -30.36
CA GLU A 13 -0.38 5.13 -30.03
C GLU A 13 -0.87 4.99 -28.58
N ASN A 14 -1.08 3.75 -28.13
CA ASN A 14 -1.67 3.44 -26.83
C ASN A 14 -0.65 3.47 -25.66
N MET A 15 0.64 3.74 -25.93
CA MET A 15 1.67 3.72 -24.90
C MET A 15 2.76 4.77 -25.14
N LYS A 16 2.65 5.90 -24.44
CA LYS A 16 3.55 7.06 -24.60
C LYS A 16 5.00 6.75 -24.21
N TRP A 17 5.25 5.79 -23.33
CA TRP A 17 6.59 5.46 -22.85
C TRP A 17 7.23 4.28 -23.58
N ALA A 18 6.64 3.83 -24.70
CA ALA A 18 7.20 2.76 -25.50
C ALA A 18 8.30 3.26 -26.43
N SER A 19 9.36 2.46 -26.56
CA SER A 19 10.40 2.62 -27.58
C SER A 19 10.16 1.58 -28.66
N CYS A 20 10.02 2.01 -29.92
CA CYS A 20 9.67 1.14 -31.04
C CYS A 20 10.75 1.20 -32.12
N THR A 21 11.09 0.06 -32.72
CA THR A 21 12.11 -0.01 -33.78
C THR A 21 11.66 -0.88 -34.95
N GLY A 22 12.00 -0.43 -36.17
CA GLY A 22 12.00 -1.20 -37.42
C GLY A 22 10.63 -1.58 -38.01
N PRO A 23 10.63 -2.20 -39.20
CA PRO A 23 9.55 -3.03 -39.71
C PRO A 23 9.91 -4.54 -39.67
N PRO A 24 9.13 -5.43 -39.03
CA PRO A 24 7.90 -5.16 -38.28
C PRO A 24 8.18 -4.42 -36.97
N CYS A 25 7.24 -3.57 -36.55
CA CYS A 25 7.39 -2.72 -35.38
C CYS A 25 7.48 -3.53 -34.10
N GLN A 26 8.67 -3.52 -33.50
CA GLN A 26 8.93 -4.10 -32.20
C GLN A 26 8.98 -2.99 -31.17
N CYS A 27 8.03 -3.00 -30.24
CA CYS A 27 7.91 -1.97 -29.20
C CYS A 27 8.21 -2.58 -27.83
N THR A 28 8.95 -1.84 -27.02
CA THR A 28 9.31 -2.23 -25.65
C THR A 28 9.04 -1.10 -24.66
N ILE A 29 8.90 -1.46 -23.39
CA ILE A 29 8.81 -0.52 -22.26
C ILE A 29 9.89 -0.87 -21.21
N PRO A 30 10.56 0.13 -20.62
CA PRO A 30 11.60 -0.14 -19.62
C PRO A 30 10.97 -0.45 -18.26
N LEU A 31 10.95 -1.73 -17.86
CA LEU A 31 10.45 -2.14 -16.55
C LEU A 31 11.48 -1.86 -15.46
N THR A 32 12.76 -2.10 -15.74
CA THR A 32 13.86 -1.78 -14.81
C THR A 32 14.96 -1.05 -15.57
N ARG A 33 16.14 -0.85 -14.95
CA ARG A 33 17.28 -0.23 -15.63
C ARG A 33 17.83 -1.10 -16.77
N ASP A 34 17.65 -2.41 -16.65
CA ASP A 34 18.31 -3.41 -17.50
C ASP A 34 17.32 -4.32 -18.22
N VAL A 35 16.01 -4.17 -17.96
CA VAL A 35 14.96 -5.03 -18.51
C VAL A 35 13.95 -4.21 -19.29
N ASP A 36 13.91 -4.46 -20.60
CA ASP A 36 12.91 -3.96 -21.52
C ASP A 36 11.88 -5.05 -21.81
N GLN A 37 10.60 -4.75 -21.53
CA GLN A 37 9.50 -5.66 -21.75
C GLN A 37 8.90 -5.43 -23.13
N PRO A 38 8.85 -6.43 -24.01
CA PRO A 38 8.14 -6.34 -25.29
C PRO A 38 6.64 -6.17 -25.06
N ILE A 39 6.01 -5.31 -25.86
CA ILE A 39 4.58 -5.02 -25.80
C ILE A 39 3.92 -5.09 -27.19
N ASP A 40 2.65 -5.46 -27.18
CA ASP A 40 1.76 -5.41 -28.34
C ASP A 40 0.94 -4.12 -28.30
N CYS A 41 1.23 -3.19 -29.22
CA CYS A 41 0.56 -1.89 -29.30
C CYS A 41 -0.93 -1.96 -29.66
N SER A 42 -1.40 -3.12 -30.11
CA SER A 42 -2.82 -3.39 -30.38
C SER A 42 -3.61 -3.64 -29.11
N LYS A 43 -2.93 -3.90 -27.99
CA LYS A 43 -3.53 -4.21 -26.68
C LYS A 43 -3.13 -3.16 -25.65
N LEU A 44 -3.96 -3.03 -24.62
CA LEU A 44 -3.59 -2.24 -23.46
C LEU A 44 -2.48 -2.94 -22.69
N VAL A 45 -1.44 -2.18 -22.36
CA VAL A 45 -0.34 -2.66 -21.51
C VAL A 45 -0.89 -2.98 -20.11
N PRO A 46 -0.51 -4.12 -19.51
CA PRO A 46 -0.93 -4.48 -18.15
C PRO A 46 -0.62 -3.40 -17.11
N LYS A 47 -1.54 -3.21 -16.16
CA LYS A 47 -1.43 -2.16 -15.13
C LYS A 47 -0.16 -2.30 -14.28
N CYS A 48 0.26 -3.52 -13.94
CA CYS A 48 1.46 -3.75 -13.14
C CYS A 48 2.71 -3.22 -13.86
N PHE A 49 2.85 -3.52 -15.14
CA PHE A 49 3.95 -3.00 -15.97
C PHE A 49 3.92 -1.48 -16.04
N LEU A 50 2.76 -0.88 -16.27
CA LEU A 50 2.62 0.59 -16.29
C LEU A 50 3.05 1.24 -14.97
N MET A 51 2.63 0.67 -13.83
CA MET A 51 3.01 1.16 -12.51
C MET A 51 4.53 1.03 -12.28
N LYS A 52 5.13 -0.09 -12.68
CA LYS A 52 6.58 -0.30 -12.58
C LYS A 52 7.36 0.71 -13.45
N VAL A 53 6.94 0.95 -14.70
CA VAL A 53 7.55 1.97 -15.57
C VAL A 53 7.45 3.36 -14.94
N GLU A 54 6.28 3.73 -14.40
CA GLU A 54 6.10 5.04 -13.75
C GLU A 54 7.03 5.19 -12.54
N MET A 55 7.19 4.15 -11.72
CA MET A 55 8.12 4.19 -10.58
C MET A 55 9.58 4.28 -11.02
N LEU A 56 9.97 3.58 -12.10
CA LEU A 56 11.30 3.73 -12.68
C LEU A 56 11.54 5.15 -13.18
N ARG A 57 10.57 5.76 -13.88
CA ARG A 57 10.67 7.15 -14.35
C ARG A 57 10.78 8.13 -13.19
N ARG A 58 9.98 7.93 -12.15
CA ARG A 58 10.05 8.70 -10.90
C ARG A 58 11.42 8.59 -10.24
N SER A 59 12.02 7.39 -10.22
CA SER A 59 13.37 7.18 -9.69
C SER A 59 14.46 7.94 -10.47
N LYS A 60 14.21 8.26 -11.75
CA LYS A 60 15.09 9.05 -12.62
C LYS A 60 14.77 10.55 -12.57
N GLY A 61 13.90 11.01 -11.66
CA GLY A 61 13.49 12.42 -11.57
C GLY A 61 12.54 12.86 -12.70
N GLN A 62 11.96 11.91 -13.45
CA GLN A 62 11.01 12.17 -14.53
C GLN A 62 9.57 11.91 -14.06
N ASP A 63 9.22 12.41 -12.87
CA ASP A 63 7.89 12.29 -12.30
C ASP A 63 6.88 13.12 -13.13
N THR A 64 5.70 12.54 -13.40
CA THR A 64 4.62 13.26 -14.07
C THR A 64 3.83 14.14 -13.09
N ARG A 65 4.00 13.94 -11.77
CA ARG A 65 3.39 14.77 -10.73
C ARG A 65 4.18 16.05 -10.54
N THR A 66 3.57 17.16 -10.92
CA THR A 66 4.12 18.52 -10.82
C THR A 66 4.15 19.06 -9.40
N VAL A 67 3.46 18.40 -8.45
CA VAL A 67 3.35 18.82 -7.06
C VAL A 67 4.33 18.01 -6.22
N GLY A 68 5.39 18.67 -5.76
CA GLY A 68 6.40 18.08 -4.88
C GLY A 68 5.80 17.50 -3.59
N LYS A 69 6.51 16.54 -3.00
CA LYS A 69 6.18 15.91 -1.72
C LYS A 69 6.01 16.99 -0.63
N PRO A 70 4.82 17.16 -0.01
CA PRO A 70 4.69 18.01 1.16
C PRO A 70 5.46 17.41 2.34
N GLU A 71 6.20 18.22 3.10
CA GLU A 71 7.03 17.77 4.23
C GLU A 71 6.21 17.15 5.37
N GLU A 72 4.91 17.48 5.47
CA GLU A 72 3.99 17.01 6.51
C GLU A 72 2.88 16.07 5.98
N GLY A 73 2.98 15.61 4.73
CA GLY A 73 2.00 14.70 4.18
C GLY A 73 2.12 13.30 4.80
N PHE A 74 1.12 12.86 5.56
CA PHE A 74 0.94 11.44 5.85
C PHE A 74 0.74 10.72 4.52
N VAL A 75 1.80 10.11 3.99
CA VAL A 75 1.73 9.32 2.77
C VAL A 75 0.97 8.06 3.12
N ASP A 76 -0.32 8.04 2.80
CA ASP A 76 -1.03 6.78 2.66
C ASP A 76 -0.38 6.07 1.46
N ASN A 77 0.52 5.14 1.75
CA ASN A 77 1.47 4.53 0.81
C ASN A 77 0.79 3.47 -0.08
N ASP A 78 -0.53 3.54 -0.14
CA ASP A 78 -1.41 2.43 -0.51
C ASP A 78 -1.79 2.45 -1.99
N GLY A 79 -1.51 3.56 -2.69
CA GLY A 79 -1.91 3.76 -4.08
C GLY A 79 -0.78 3.67 -5.12
N ILE A 80 0.45 4.06 -4.77
CA ILE A 80 1.59 4.07 -5.68
C ILE A 80 2.83 3.52 -4.98
N TYR A 81 3.30 2.38 -5.48
CA TYR A 81 4.47 1.63 -5.05
C TYR A 81 5.14 1.01 -6.27
N ASP A 82 6.39 0.52 -6.16
CA ASP A 82 7.04 -0.26 -7.23
C ASP A 82 6.58 -1.72 -7.11
N PRO A 83 5.71 -2.21 -8.00
CA PRO A 83 5.12 -3.52 -7.84
C PRO A 83 6.02 -4.63 -8.36
N GLU A 84 5.91 -5.81 -7.79
CA GLU A 84 6.32 -7.05 -8.42
C GLU A 84 5.23 -7.57 -9.36
N CYS A 85 5.63 -7.86 -10.59
CA CYS A 85 4.75 -8.36 -11.63
C CYS A 85 5.12 -9.80 -11.99
N GLU A 86 4.12 -10.58 -12.37
CA GLU A 86 4.31 -11.83 -13.11
C GLU A 86 4.73 -11.52 -14.56
N SER A 87 5.18 -12.54 -15.29
CA SER A 87 5.63 -12.41 -16.69
C SER A 87 4.51 -11.99 -17.66
N ASP A 88 3.25 -12.23 -17.31
CA ASP A 88 2.07 -11.79 -18.08
C ASP A 88 1.58 -10.38 -17.70
N GLY A 89 2.27 -9.71 -16.76
CA GLY A 89 1.95 -8.37 -16.30
C GLY A 89 0.83 -8.29 -15.27
N LYS A 90 0.40 -9.41 -14.70
CA LYS A 90 -0.41 -9.43 -13.48
C LYS A 90 0.44 -9.05 -12.26
N PHE A 91 -0.22 -8.57 -11.22
CA PHE A 91 0.43 -8.37 -9.93
C PHE A 91 0.72 -9.72 -9.30
N LYS A 92 1.93 -9.88 -8.75
CA LYS A 92 2.15 -10.94 -7.77
C LYS A 92 1.25 -10.66 -6.56
N ALA A 93 0.58 -11.69 -6.07
CA ALA A 93 -0.34 -11.55 -4.94
C ALA A 93 0.38 -11.03 -3.69
N LYS A 94 1.63 -11.46 -3.46
CA LYS A 94 2.52 -10.92 -2.42
C LYS A 94 3.39 -9.80 -2.99
N GLN A 95 3.43 -8.67 -2.30
CA GLN A 95 4.27 -7.51 -2.61
C GLN A 95 5.15 -7.22 -1.40
N CYS A 96 6.41 -6.82 -1.63
CA CYS A 96 7.38 -6.57 -0.55
C CYS A 96 8.19 -5.30 -0.80
N ASN A 97 8.55 -4.57 0.26
CA ASN A 97 9.30 -3.32 0.18
C ASN A 97 10.82 -3.48 0.39
N ASN A 98 11.43 -4.60 -0.01
CA ASN A 98 12.86 -4.91 0.18
C ASN A 98 13.40 -4.82 1.63
N THR A 99 12.55 -4.56 2.63
CA THR A 99 12.90 -4.36 4.05
C THR A 99 12.11 -5.30 4.97
N GLU A 100 11.89 -6.55 4.53
CA GLU A 100 11.12 -7.61 5.20
C GLU A 100 9.60 -7.36 5.39
N GLU A 101 9.12 -6.16 5.09
CA GLU A 101 7.69 -5.85 5.06
C GLU A 101 7.05 -6.36 3.76
N CYS A 102 6.05 -7.24 3.87
CA CYS A 102 5.25 -7.75 2.76
C CYS A 102 3.75 -7.61 3.02
N TRP A 103 2.95 -7.45 1.96
CA TRP A 103 1.49 -7.36 2.02
C TRP A 103 0.86 -8.08 0.81
N CYS A 104 -0.42 -8.43 0.92
CA CYS A 104 -1.17 -9.02 -0.18
C CYS A 104 -1.92 -7.94 -0.99
N VAL A 105 -1.94 -8.08 -2.31
CA VAL A 105 -2.64 -7.18 -3.25
C VAL A 105 -3.52 -7.96 -4.21
N ASN A 106 -4.71 -7.43 -4.50
CA ASN A 106 -5.63 -8.06 -5.46
C ASN A 106 -5.13 -7.93 -6.91
N SER A 107 -5.91 -8.46 -7.86
CA SER A 107 -5.60 -8.42 -9.30
C SER A 107 -5.43 -6.99 -9.87
N ALA A 108 -5.91 -5.97 -9.15
CA ALA A 108 -5.74 -4.57 -9.51
C ALA A 108 -4.55 -3.88 -8.83
N GLY A 109 -3.78 -4.60 -8.01
CA GLY A 109 -2.65 -4.05 -7.25
C GLY A 109 -3.07 -3.28 -6.00
N VAL A 110 -4.30 -3.47 -5.50
CA VAL A 110 -4.78 -2.80 -4.29
C VAL A 110 -4.51 -3.68 -3.08
N ARG A 111 -3.88 -3.11 -2.05
CA ARG A 111 -3.57 -3.78 -0.78
C ARG A 111 -4.83 -4.29 -0.07
N ARG A 112 -4.78 -5.53 0.41
CA ARG A 112 -5.89 -6.22 1.12
C ARG A 112 -5.54 -6.66 2.56
N THR A 113 -4.27 -6.59 2.92
CA THR A 113 -3.77 -6.96 4.25
C THR A 113 -2.92 -5.86 4.84
N GLU A 114 -2.69 -5.90 6.15
CA GLU A 114 -1.60 -5.16 6.75
C GLU A 114 -0.24 -5.68 6.26
N LYS A 115 0.79 -4.87 6.52
CA LYS A 115 2.17 -5.27 6.29
C LYS A 115 2.57 -6.26 7.37
N GLU A 116 3.04 -7.42 6.96
CA GLU A 116 3.57 -8.47 7.82
C GLU A 116 4.98 -8.85 7.36
N GLY A 117 5.52 -9.93 7.91
CA GLY A 117 6.83 -10.46 7.50
C GLY A 117 6.80 -11.20 6.15
N PRO A 118 7.96 -11.69 5.69
CA PRO A 118 8.13 -12.34 4.37
C PRO A 118 7.34 -13.64 4.20
N ASN A 119 6.91 -14.26 5.30
CA ASN A 119 6.15 -15.50 5.35
C ASN A 119 4.63 -15.33 5.25
N ILE A 120 4.13 -14.12 4.95
CA ILE A 120 2.71 -13.89 4.69
C ILE A 120 2.22 -14.75 3.50
N ASN A 121 1.07 -15.40 3.67
CA ASN A 121 0.43 -16.21 2.63
C ASN A 121 -0.68 -15.40 1.92
N CYS A 122 -0.65 -15.37 0.59
CA CYS A 122 -1.57 -14.60 -0.25
C CYS A 122 -2.40 -15.46 -1.24
N ASP A 123 -2.63 -16.75 -0.94
CA ASP A 123 -3.22 -17.77 -1.83
C ASP A 123 -4.64 -17.50 -2.38
N LYS A 124 -5.28 -16.38 -2.08
CA LYS A 124 -6.70 -16.15 -2.43
C LYS A 124 -6.98 -14.75 -2.94
N LEU A 125 -6.67 -14.47 -4.20
CA LEU A 125 -7.14 -13.26 -4.87
C LEU A 125 -7.61 -13.63 -6.27
N ASP A 126 -8.94 -13.67 -6.43
CA ASP A 126 -9.64 -14.11 -7.62
C ASP A 126 -9.38 -13.14 -8.81
N GLN A 127 -9.06 -13.68 -9.97
CA GLN A 127 -8.47 -12.94 -11.11
C GLN A 127 -9.51 -12.44 -12.14
N ASN A 128 -10.76 -12.20 -11.72
CA ASN A 128 -11.81 -11.86 -12.69
C ASN A 128 -11.68 -10.42 -13.20
N LYS A 129 -11.53 -10.29 -14.52
CA LYS A 129 -11.48 -9.01 -15.25
C LYS A 129 -12.87 -8.36 -15.27
N PHE A 130 -13.00 -7.18 -14.66
CA PHE A 130 -14.26 -6.43 -14.68
C PHE A 130 -14.52 -5.83 -16.07
N ALA A 131 -15.62 -6.25 -16.70
CA ALA A 131 -16.15 -5.66 -17.94
C ALA A 131 -17.67 -5.51 -17.79
N PRO A 132 -18.18 -4.33 -17.37
CA PRO A 132 -19.60 -4.13 -17.16
C PRO A 132 -20.31 -4.12 -18.52
N MET A 133 -21.18 -5.10 -18.74
CA MET A 133 -22.08 -5.19 -19.90
C MET A 133 -23.52 -5.14 -19.39
N VAL A 134 -24.35 -4.25 -19.94
CA VAL A 134 -25.80 -4.24 -19.71
C VAL A 134 -26.49 -4.44 -21.05
N GLY A 135 -27.22 -5.55 -21.21
CA GLY A 135 -27.97 -5.84 -22.44
C GLY A 135 -27.12 -5.92 -23.72
N GLY A 136 -25.83 -6.26 -23.63
CA GLY A 136 -24.92 -6.34 -24.77
C GLY A 136 -24.28 -5.00 -25.19
N GLN A 137 -24.60 -3.89 -24.52
CA GLN A 137 -23.94 -2.60 -24.75
C GLN A 137 -22.81 -2.36 -23.73
N LYS A 138 -21.66 -1.94 -24.27
CA LYS A 138 -20.49 -1.50 -23.49
C LYS A 138 -20.68 -0.04 -23.11
N LEU A 139 -20.76 0.25 -21.81
CA LEU A 139 -21.06 1.59 -21.31
C LEU A 139 -19.82 2.50 -21.31
N ASN A 140 -20.04 3.78 -21.64
CA ASN A 140 -19.05 4.85 -21.55
C ASN A 140 -19.16 5.53 -20.17
N PHE A 141 -18.03 5.88 -19.55
CA PHE A 141 -18.00 6.42 -18.18
C PHE A 141 -17.35 7.80 -18.15
N THR A 142 -18.05 8.79 -17.58
CA THR A 142 -17.61 10.19 -17.47
C THR A 142 -17.09 10.58 -16.09
N ASN A 143 -17.38 9.80 -15.04
CA ASN A 143 -16.79 9.91 -13.70
C ASN A 143 -16.62 8.52 -13.11
N ILE A 144 -15.41 7.96 -13.17
CA ILE A 144 -15.14 6.59 -12.71
C ILE A 144 -14.59 6.65 -11.29
N LEU A 145 -15.44 6.33 -10.31
CA LEU A 145 -14.98 5.98 -8.97
C LEU A 145 -14.88 4.47 -8.91
N VAL A 146 -13.67 3.92 -9.11
CA VAL A 146 -13.45 2.47 -9.09
C VAL A 146 -13.38 1.99 -7.65
N TYR A 147 -14.47 1.43 -7.16
CA TYR A 147 -14.47 0.65 -5.93
C TYR A 147 -14.13 -0.80 -6.26
N TYR A 148 -12.97 -1.27 -5.78
CA TYR A 148 -12.59 -2.67 -5.90
C TYR A 148 -13.27 -3.47 -4.79
N VAL A 149 -14.36 -4.16 -5.15
CA VAL A 149 -15.08 -5.08 -4.26
C VAL A 149 -14.59 -6.50 -4.56
N ASP A 150 -13.71 -7.02 -3.72
CA ASP A 150 -13.28 -8.42 -3.83
C ASP A 150 -14.32 -9.35 -3.16
N VAL A 151 -14.34 -10.60 -3.58
CA VAL A 151 -15.24 -11.65 -3.06
C VAL A 151 -14.98 -11.91 -1.57
N GLU A 152 -13.76 -11.67 -1.09
CA GLU A 152 -13.37 -11.80 0.31
C GLU A 152 -13.08 -10.42 0.96
N PRO A 153 -13.57 -10.16 2.20
CA PRO A 153 -13.31 -8.92 2.90
C PRO A 153 -11.83 -8.80 3.28
N PRO A 154 -11.27 -7.58 3.31
CA PRO A 154 -9.88 -7.38 3.69
C PRO A 154 -9.68 -7.67 5.19
N THR A 155 -8.55 -8.27 5.55
CA THR A 155 -8.21 -8.56 6.94
C THR A 155 -7.24 -7.50 7.45
N PHE A 156 -7.77 -6.48 8.11
CA PHE A 156 -6.97 -5.48 8.84
C PHE A 156 -6.96 -5.83 10.33
N LYS A 157 -5.77 -6.00 10.92
CA LYS A 157 -5.60 -6.34 12.33
C LYS A 157 -5.23 -5.06 13.09
N MET A 158 -6.19 -4.50 13.83
CA MET A 158 -6.07 -3.24 14.58
C MET A 158 -5.06 -3.29 15.77
N ASN A 159 -3.82 -3.72 15.55
CA ASN A 159 -2.83 -3.97 16.59
C ASN A 159 -2.10 -2.69 17.02
N ARG A 160 -2.05 -1.67 16.14
CA ARG A 160 -1.32 -0.42 16.40
C ARG A 160 -2.00 0.51 17.42
N LEU A 161 -3.30 0.34 17.68
CA LEU A 161 -4.03 1.11 18.69
C LEU A 161 -3.84 0.56 20.12
N ALA A 162 -3.52 -0.74 20.26
CA ALA A 162 -3.46 -1.38 21.57
C ALA A 162 -2.30 -0.86 22.44
N GLY A 163 -1.13 -0.58 21.87
CA GLY A 163 0.06 -0.14 22.63
C GLY A 163 -0.13 1.21 23.32
N GLY A 164 -0.74 2.19 22.63
CA GLY A 164 -1.00 3.52 23.19
C GLY A 164 -2.06 3.50 24.29
N VAL A 165 -3.12 2.71 24.10
CA VAL A 165 -4.20 2.56 25.10
C VAL A 165 -3.67 1.89 26.38
N ILE A 166 -2.85 0.85 26.25
CA ILE A 166 -2.27 0.17 27.41
C ILE A 166 -1.36 1.12 28.20
N ALA A 167 -0.50 1.90 27.53
CA ALA A 167 0.37 2.87 28.21
C ALA A 167 -0.42 3.93 28.99
N ALA A 168 -1.50 4.46 28.41
CA ALA A 168 -2.35 5.44 29.08
C ALA A 168 -3.04 4.85 30.32
N ILE A 169 -3.54 3.62 30.23
CA ILE A 169 -4.18 2.92 31.37
C ILE A 169 -3.19 2.73 32.52
N VAL A 170 -1.95 2.31 32.24
CA VAL A 170 -0.92 2.12 33.27
C VAL A 170 -0.61 3.42 34.01
N VAL A 171 -0.48 4.55 33.29
CA VAL A 171 -0.23 5.86 33.90
C VAL A 171 -1.38 6.28 34.82
N VAL A 172 -2.63 6.09 34.38
CA VAL A 172 -3.81 6.41 35.20
C VAL A 172 -3.85 5.57 36.48
N LEU A 173 -3.57 4.26 36.38
CA LEU A 173 -3.55 3.37 37.54
C LEU A 173 -2.45 3.75 38.55
N LEU A 174 -1.26 4.15 38.09
CA LEU A 174 -0.19 4.61 38.97
C LEU A 174 -0.55 5.90 39.71
N ILE A 175 -1.19 6.86 39.04
CA ILE A 175 -1.65 8.11 39.67
C ILE A 175 -2.70 7.82 40.74
N VAL A 176 -3.67 6.94 40.46
CA VAL A 176 -4.71 6.56 41.42
C VAL A 176 -4.11 5.83 42.62
N ALA A 177 -3.17 4.90 42.41
CA ALA A 177 -2.49 4.19 43.49
C ALA A 177 -1.68 5.12 44.39
N ALA A 178 -0.93 6.06 43.81
CA ALA A 178 -0.20 7.08 44.58
C ALA A 178 -1.15 7.97 45.39
N GLY A 179 -2.28 8.40 44.79
CA GLY A 179 -3.31 9.17 45.47
C GLY A 179 -3.92 8.42 46.67
N LEU A 180 -4.24 7.13 46.51
CA LEU A 180 -4.76 6.29 47.59
C LEU A 180 -3.74 6.09 48.72
N LEU A 181 -2.47 5.87 48.39
CA LEU A 181 -1.40 5.74 49.41
C LEU A 181 -1.25 7.01 50.24
N LEU A 182 -1.28 8.18 49.61
CA LEU A 182 -1.23 9.47 50.30
C LEU A 182 -2.46 9.67 51.20
N LEU A 183 -3.66 9.34 50.72
CA LEU A 183 -4.90 9.41 51.50
C LEU A 183 -4.88 8.50 52.73
N VAL A 184 -4.39 7.26 52.59
CA VAL A 184 -4.29 6.32 53.72
C VAL A 184 -3.22 6.77 54.72
N SER A 185 -2.09 7.30 54.25
CA SER A 185 -1.00 7.78 55.12
C SER A 185 -1.35 9.05 55.90
N SER A 186 -2.20 9.90 55.32
CA SER A 186 -2.71 11.13 55.95
C SER A 186 -3.95 10.89 56.80
N TRP A 187 -4.53 9.68 56.78
CA TRP A 187 -5.65 9.34 57.63
C TRP A 187 -5.20 9.31 59.10
N PRO A 188 -5.77 10.16 59.98
CA PRO A 188 -5.41 10.16 61.38
C PRO A 188 -5.72 8.80 62.00
N ARG A 189 -4.70 8.12 62.55
CA ARG A 189 -4.94 6.92 63.36
C ARG A 189 -5.71 7.35 64.62
N PRO A 190 -6.87 6.74 64.94
CA PRO A 190 -7.62 7.09 66.15
C PRO A 190 -6.76 6.82 67.39
N GLN A 191 -6.50 7.88 68.16
CA GLN A 191 -5.75 7.81 69.41
C GLN A 191 -6.64 7.17 70.48
N SER A 192 -6.41 5.89 70.80
CA SER A 192 -7.06 5.23 71.94
C SER A 192 -6.55 5.85 73.25
N ARG A 193 -7.30 6.83 73.76
CA ARG A 193 -7.07 7.49 75.05
C ARG A 193 -7.63 6.63 76.19
N TRP A 194 -6.83 5.68 76.69
CA TRP A 194 -7.14 5.00 77.95
C TRP A 194 -6.92 5.98 79.12
N LYS A 195 -8.00 6.63 79.57
CA LYS A 195 -8.05 7.32 80.85
C LYS A 195 -8.29 6.26 81.94
N TRP A 196 -7.29 6.02 82.78
CA TRP A 196 -7.45 5.27 84.02
C TRP A 196 -8.29 6.09 85.02
N TRP A 197 -9.38 5.50 85.50
CA TRP A 197 -10.15 5.92 86.69
C TRP A 197 -10.09 4.75 87.67
N HIS A 198 -9.53 5.00 88.86
CA HIS A 198 -9.68 4.27 90.14
C HIS A 198 -9.02 5.20 91.18
N SER A 199 -9.74 5.88 92.10
CA SER A 199 -10.37 5.39 93.36
C SER A 199 -9.45 4.33 93.99
N ASP A 200 -8.73 4.58 95.08
CA ASP A 200 -9.04 5.34 96.30
C ASP A 200 -7.88 6.20 96.85
#